data_AF-A0A9J7Z3M8-F1
#
_entry.id   AF-A0A9J7Z3M8-F1
#
_cell.length_a   1.000
_cell.length_b   1.000
_cell.length_c   1.000
_cell.angle_alpha   90.00
_cell.angle_beta   90.00
_cell.angle_gamma   90.00
#
_symmetry.space_group_name_H-M   'P 1'
#
loop_
_entity.id
_entity.type
_entity.pdbx_description
1 polymer ?
#
loop_
_entity_poly.entity_id
_entity_poly.type
_entity_poly.pdbx_seq_one_letter_code
_entity_poly.pdbx_strand_id
1 'polypeptide(L)'
;MLTVSGCILYRPHVLYVDINLLLCCYVDELSMSEDLSLCVCVCVCLSGRVYYFNHSTNASQWERPSGSGADGVSEVEKVRCSHLLVKHKQSRRPSSWREENITRSKEEALQLIHKYIEQIKSGEEDFENLASQFSDCSSARNGGDLGLFGRGQMQKPFEDASFALKVGDMSGPVFTDSGVHIILRTG
;
A
#
# COMPACT_ATOMS: atom_id res chain seq x y z
N MET A 1 1.55 36.88 -25.37
CA MET A 1 2.76 37.33 -24.66
C MET A 1 2.38 37.47 -23.19
N LEU A 2 2.54 36.40 -22.42
CA LEU A 2 2.48 36.44 -20.96
C LEU A 2 3.73 35.70 -20.49
N THR A 3 4.66 36.50 -19.98
CA THR A 3 5.94 36.07 -19.41
C THR A 3 5.67 35.55 -18.00
N VAL A 4 5.94 34.27 -17.76
CA VAL A 4 6.14 33.75 -16.40
C VAL A 4 7.64 33.62 -16.16
N SER A 5 8.12 34.55 -15.34
CA SER A 5 9.47 34.60 -14.77
C SER A 5 9.68 33.39 -13.87
N GLY A 6 10.90 32.85 -13.91
CA GLY A 6 11.23 31.54 -13.39
C GLY A 6 11.07 31.34 -11.88
N CYS A 7 10.84 30.08 -11.52
CA CYS A 7 11.21 29.53 -10.22
C CYS A 7 11.94 28.20 -10.49
N ILE A 8 13.26 28.23 -10.32
CA ILE A 8 14.10 27.05 -10.22
C ILE A 8 13.88 26.49 -8.81
N LEU A 9 13.34 25.28 -8.68
CA LEU A 9 13.42 24.51 -7.42
C LEU A 9 14.02 23.13 -7.68
N TYR A 10 15.29 23.05 -7.32
CA TYR A 10 16.05 21.84 -7.10
C TYR A 10 15.60 21.22 -5.78
N ARG A 11 15.07 19.98 -5.81
CA ARG A 11 15.46 18.94 -4.85
C ARG A 11 15.13 17.54 -5.41
N PRO A 12 16.16 16.74 -5.73
CA PRO A 12 16.03 15.40 -6.30
C PRO A 12 15.81 14.36 -5.20
N HIS A 13 15.42 13.15 -5.60
CA HIS A 13 15.24 11.91 -4.82
C HIS A 13 13.91 11.73 -4.08
N VAL A 14 12.88 11.27 -4.80
CA VAL A 14 12.37 9.87 -4.70
C VAL A 14 11.72 9.53 -6.04
N LEU A 15 12.34 8.66 -6.84
CA LEU A 15 11.68 8.03 -7.98
C LEU A 15 10.88 6.84 -7.43
N TYR A 16 9.56 7.00 -7.29
CA TYR A 16 8.69 5.85 -7.05
C TYR A 16 8.39 5.22 -8.42
N VAL A 17 9.04 4.11 -8.72
CA VAL A 17 8.87 3.38 -9.98
C VAL A 17 7.71 2.41 -9.80
N ASP A 18 6.52 2.82 -10.20
CA ASP A 18 5.44 1.88 -10.50
C ASP A 18 5.77 1.21 -11.84
N ILE A 19 6.13 -0.08 -11.82
CA ILE A 19 6.58 -0.80 -13.02
C ILE A 19 5.39 -1.09 -13.98
N ASN A 20 4.13 -0.83 -13.57
CA ASN A 20 2.96 -0.92 -14.44
C ASN A 20 2.57 0.41 -15.11
N LEU A 21 3.18 1.53 -14.72
CA LEU A 21 3.04 2.81 -15.42
C LEU A 21 4.39 3.52 -15.44
N LEU A 22 4.99 3.59 -16.63
CA LEU A 22 6.13 4.45 -16.91
C LEU A 22 5.74 5.92 -16.62
N LEU A 23 5.82 6.39 -15.37
CA LEU A 23 5.43 7.74 -14.98
C LEU A 23 6.59 8.50 -14.36
N CYS A 24 7.00 9.52 -15.11
CA CYS A 24 7.48 10.76 -14.54
C CYS A 24 6.29 11.38 -13.78
N CYS A 25 6.40 11.62 -12.47
CA CYS A 25 5.49 12.52 -11.79
C CYS A 25 5.70 13.91 -12.39
N TYR A 26 4.99 14.24 -13.46
CA TYR A 26 4.84 15.63 -13.87
C TYR A 26 3.81 16.21 -12.91
N VAL A 27 4.32 16.90 -11.88
CA VAL A 27 3.49 17.74 -11.01
C VAL A 27 3.16 18.99 -11.83
N ASP A 28 2.34 18.83 -12.87
CA ASP A 28 1.78 19.97 -13.58
C ASP A 28 0.72 20.60 -12.69
N GLU A 29 1.03 21.82 -12.27
CA GLU A 29 0.14 22.76 -11.62
C GLU A 29 -0.78 22.14 -10.56
N LEU A 30 -0.23 22.03 -9.35
CA LEU A 30 -0.94 21.85 -8.09
C LEU A 30 -2.16 22.79 -8.03
N SER A 31 -3.32 22.30 -8.47
CA SER A 31 -4.53 22.55 -7.69
C SER A 31 -4.44 21.66 -6.44
N MET A 32 -3.53 22.05 -5.53
CA MET A 32 -3.67 21.72 -4.13
C MET A 32 -4.99 22.34 -3.68
N SER A 33 -6.11 21.65 -3.91
CA SER A 33 -7.22 21.82 -3.01
C SER A 33 -6.72 21.28 -1.68
N GLU A 34 -6.34 22.19 -0.79
CA GLU A 34 -5.97 21.91 0.60
C GLU A 34 -7.17 21.32 1.34
N ASP A 35 -7.50 20.06 1.05
CA ASP A 35 -8.20 19.22 2.01
C ASP A 35 -7.12 18.43 2.74
N LEU A 36 -6.41 19.14 3.63
CA LEU A 36 -5.34 18.63 4.51
C LEU A 36 -5.80 17.47 5.43
N SER A 37 -7.05 17.02 5.30
CA SER A 37 -7.65 15.94 6.08
C SER A 37 -7.37 14.55 5.53
N LEU A 38 -6.91 14.41 4.28
CA LEU A 38 -6.67 13.12 3.64
C LEU A 38 -5.24 13.05 3.08
N CYS A 39 -4.44 12.06 3.49
CA CYS A 39 -3.13 11.73 2.89
C CYS A 39 -3.26 11.16 1.46
N VAL A 40 -4.09 11.79 0.61
CA VAL A 40 -4.47 11.32 -0.72
C VAL A 40 -4.03 12.35 -1.76
N CYS A 41 -3.23 11.90 -2.71
CA CYS A 41 -2.87 12.68 -3.90
C CYS A 41 -3.83 12.39 -5.06
N VAL A 42 -4.19 13.44 -5.79
CA VAL A 42 -4.88 13.32 -7.09
C VAL A 42 -3.80 13.15 -8.16
N CYS A 43 -3.91 12.08 -8.95
CA CYS A 43 -2.92 11.71 -9.94
C CYS A 43 -3.59 11.49 -11.30
N VAL A 44 -2.83 11.63 -12.40
CA VAL A 44 -3.33 11.40 -13.77
C VAL A 44 -2.47 10.33 -14.43
N CYS A 45 -3.10 9.29 -14.95
CA CYS A 45 -2.38 8.20 -15.62
C CYS A 45 -2.09 8.55 -17.09
N LEU A 46 -1.28 7.73 -17.79
CA LEU A 46 -0.88 7.97 -19.18
C LEU A 46 -2.05 8.08 -20.18
N SER A 47 -3.21 7.49 -19.86
CA SER A 47 -4.42 7.61 -20.70
C SER A 47 -5.21 8.89 -20.43
N GLY A 48 -4.73 9.77 -19.56
CA GLY A 48 -5.41 11.00 -19.14
C GLY A 48 -6.49 10.78 -18.07
N ARG A 49 -6.69 9.55 -17.60
CA ARG A 49 -7.69 9.26 -16.55
C ARG A 49 -7.13 9.62 -15.17
N VAL A 50 -7.96 10.31 -14.38
CA VAL A 50 -7.66 10.69 -12.98
C VAL A 50 -7.79 9.47 -12.07
N TYR A 51 -6.88 9.33 -11.11
CA TYR A 51 -6.91 8.36 -10.01
C TYR A 51 -6.47 9.01 -8.69
N TYR A 52 -6.69 8.30 -7.58
CA TYR A 52 -6.36 8.75 -6.22
C TYR A 52 -5.37 7.79 -5.58
N PHE A 53 -4.30 8.33 -5.00
CA PHE A 53 -3.24 7.56 -4.34
C PHE A 53 -3.12 7.92 -2.86
N ASN A 54 -3.20 6.94 -1.97
CA ASN A 54 -3.01 7.13 -0.53
C ASN A 54 -1.56 6.83 -0.12
N HIS A 55 -0.86 7.84 0.40
CA HIS A 55 0.55 7.72 0.79
C HIS A 55 0.80 6.85 2.04
N SER A 56 -0.21 6.66 2.89
CA SER A 56 -0.09 5.84 4.10
C SER A 56 -0.30 4.36 3.79
N THR A 57 -1.21 4.03 2.86
CA THR A 57 -1.56 2.64 2.53
C THR A 57 -0.97 2.16 1.20
N ASN A 58 -0.35 3.05 0.43
CA ASN A 58 0.09 2.83 -0.95
C ASN A 58 -1.03 2.31 -1.89
N ALA A 59 -2.29 2.50 -1.53
CA ALA A 59 -3.42 2.08 -2.34
C ALA A 59 -3.72 3.11 -3.44
N SER A 60 -3.99 2.61 -4.64
CA SER A 60 -4.49 3.38 -5.79
C SER A 60 -5.93 2.96 -6.11
N GLN A 61 -6.80 3.95 -6.34
CA GLN A 61 -8.21 3.75 -6.69
C GLN A 61 -8.68 4.79 -7.73
N TRP A 62 -9.69 4.46 -8.53
CA TRP A 62 -10.24 5.35 -9.55
C TRP A 62 -11.34 6.26 -8.98
N GLU A 63 -12.11 5.72 -8.05
CA GLU A 63 -13.20 6.41 -7.37
C GLU A 63 -12.62 7.42 -6.39
N ARG A 64 -13.19 8.63 -6.35
CA ARG A 64 -12.82 9.62 -5.34
C ARG A 64 -13.08 9.02 -3.96
N PRO A 65 -12.09 8.99 -3.06
CA PRO A 65 -12.33 8.54 -1.69
C PRO A 65 -13.35 9.50 -1.06
N SER A 66 -14.34 8.94 -0.37
CA SER A 66 -15.32 9.74 0.35
C SER A 66 -14.62 10.62 1.38
N GLY A 67 -14.60 11.93 1.11
CA GLY A 67 -14.24 12.97 2.05
C GLY A 67 -15.37 13.17 3.05
N SER A 68 -15.55 12.21 3.93
CA SER A 68 -16.21 12.45 5.21
C SER A 68 -15.13 12.76 6.24
N GLY A 69 -14.49 13.92 6.06
CA GLY A 69 -13.95 14.60 7.23
C GLY A 69 -15.14 14.89 8.16
N ALA A 70 -15.02 14.48 9.42
CA ALA A 70 -15.97 14.75 10.51
C ALA A 70 -17.18 13.81 10.71
N ASP A 71 -17.05 12.50 10.47
CA ASP A 71 -17.70 11.55 11.39
C ASP A 71 -16.63 11.09 12.36
N GLY A 72 -16.86 11.36 13.65
CA GLY A 72 -15.86 11.45 14.71
C GLY A 72 -14.70 10.47 14.58
N VAL A 73 -13.48 11.01 14.67
CA VAL A 73 -12.29 10.24 15.01
C VAL A 73 -12.53 9.66 16.40
N SER A 74 -13.32 8.59 16.50
CA SER A 74 -13.18 7.65 17.59
C SER A 74 -11.72 7.22 17.48
N GLU A 75 -10.92 7.48 18.50
CA GLU A 75 -9.59 6.89 18.59
C GLU A 75 -9.78 5.39 18.47
N VAL A 76 -9.58 4.85 17.27
CA VAL A 76 -9.68 3.42 17.03
C VAL A 76 -8.51 2.84 17.81
N GLU A 77 -8.78 2.33 19.00
CA GLU A 77 -7.72 1.81 19.89
C GLU A 77 -7.07 0.56 19.29
N LYS A 78 -7.87 -0.23 18.54
CA LYS A 78 -7.45 -1.49 17.93
C LYS A 78 -8.10 -1.68 16.57
N VAL A 79 -7.34 -2.26 15.64
CA VAL A 79 -7.80 -2.69 14.32
C VAL A 79 -7.58 -4.18 14.16
N ARG A 80 -8.40 -4.85 13.35
CA ARG A 80 -8.16 -6.23 12.92
C ARG A 80 -7.75 -6.21 11.47
N CYS A 81 -6.62 -6.85 11.15
CA CYS A 81 -6.16 -6.96 9.77
C CYS A 81 -5.75 -8.39 9.44
N SER A 82 -5.97 -8.75 8.19
CA SER A 82 -5.31 -9.88 7.53
C SER A 82 -4.17 -9.36 6.66
N HIS A 83 -3.13 -10.16 6.47
CA HIS A 83 -2.03 -9.77 5.58
C HIS A 83 -1.52 -10.92 4.70
N LEU A 84 -0.95 -10.54 3.56
CA LEU A 84 -0.16 -11.42 2.71
C LEU A 84 1.26 -10.86 2.65
N LEU A 85 2.18 -11.53 3.34
CA LEU A 85 3.61 -11.21 3.32
C LEU A 85 4.36 -12.03 2.27
N VAL A 86 5.12 -11.35 1.40
CA VAL A 86 6.17 -11.95 0.56
C VAL A 86 7.54 -11.48 1.06
N LYS A 87 8.38 -12.43 1.48
CA LYS A 87 9.75 -12.14 1.92
C LYS A 87 10.72 -12.10 0.74
N HIS A 88 11.88 -11.51 0.98
CA HIS A 88 13.02 -11.46 0.06
C HIS A 88 14.33 -11.68 0.83
N LYS A 89 15.45 -11.83 0.11
CA LYS A 89 16.78 -12.09 0.68
C LYS A 89 17.28 -11.06 1.70
N GLN A 90 16.73 -9.84 1.69
CA GLN A 90 17.07 -8.76 2.63
C GLN A 90 16.06 -8.64 3.78
N SER A 91 15.04 -9.50 3.83
CA SER A 91 14.11 -9.53 4.97
C SER A 91 14.87 -9.95 6.24
N ARG A 92 14.49 -9.40 7.39
CA ARG A 92 15.11 -9.66 8.71
C ARG A 92 15.28 -11.15 9.04
N ARG A 93 14.36 -11.98 8.54
CA ARG A 93 14.43 -13.45 8.62
C ARG A 93 14.01 -14.06 7.28
N PRO A 94 14.95 -14.32 6.35
CA PRO A 94 14.68 -14.79 4.99
C PRO A 94 14.39 -16.30 4.96
N SER A 95 13.38 -16.71 5.74
CA SER A 95 12.94 -18.09 5.93
C SER A 95 11.47 -18.09 6.33
N SER A 96 10.68 -19.02 5.82
CA SER A 96 9.26 -19.18 6.13
C SER A 96 8.90 -20.66 6.25
N TRP A 97 7.62 -20.94 6.50
CA TRP A 97 7.10 -22.31 6.47
C TRP A 97 7.05 -22.89 5.05
N ARG A 98 7.09 -22.04 4.02
CA ARG A 98 7.05 -22.44 2.59
C ARG A 98 8.44 -22.73 2.04
N GLU A 99 9.42 -21.96 2.50
CA GLU A 99 10.78 -22.00 1.98
C GLU A 99 11.78 -21.69 3.10
N GLU A 100 12.69 -22.64 3.37
CA GLU A 100 13.66 -22.53 4.46
C GLU A 100 14.67 -21.42 4.22
N ASN A 101 15.09 -21.19 2.97
CA ASN A 101 16.05 -20.16 2.58
C ASN A 101 15.55 -19.35 1.38
N ILE A 102 15.05 -18.15 1.65
CA ILE A 102 14.43 -17.27 0.66
C ILE A 102 15.50 -16.44 -0.05
N THR A 103 15.72 -16.72 -1.32
CA THR A 103 16.80 -16.10 -2.13
C THR A 103 16.33 -15.01 -3.09
N ARG A 104 15.01 -14.90 -3.32
CA ARG A 104 14.42 -13.92 -4.23
C ARG A 104 14.78 -12.48 -3.85
N SER A 105 14.92 -11.63 -4.86
CA SER A 105 15.17 -10.20 -4.74
C SER A 105 13.96 -9.44 -4.20
N LYS A 106 14.18 -8.19 -3.79
CA LYS A 106 13.10 -7.33 -3.32
C LYS A 106 12.13 -6.98 -4.47
N GLU A 107 12.68 -6.86 -5.68
CA GLU A 107 11.98 -6.56 -6.92
C GLU A 107 11.06 -7.73 -7.30
N GLU A 108 11.55 -8.97 -7.22
CA GLU A 108 10.73 -10.17 -7.45
C GLU A 108 9.61 -10.30 -6.41
N ALA A 109 9.89 -9.99 -5.13
CA ALA A 109 8.86 -9.97 -4.10
C ALA A 109 7.78 -8.92 -4.40
N LEU A 110 8.17 -7.73 -4.88
CA LEU A 110 7.23 -6.69 -5.28
C LEU A 110 6.38 -7.10 -6.49
N GLN A 111 6.99 -7.75 -7.49
CA GLN A 111 6.26 -8.27 -8.65
C GLN A 111 5.21 -9.31 -8.25
N LEU A 112 5.54 -10.22 -7.33
CA LEU A 112 4.58 -11.18 -6.78
C LEU A 112 3.42 -10.48 -6.06
N ILE A 113 3.73 -9.45 -5.26
CA ILE A 113 2.71 -8.65 -4.56
C ILE A 113 1.77 -7.95 -5.56
N HIS A 114 2.31 -7.33 -6.61
CA HIS A 114 1.48 -6.71 -7.66
C HIS A 114 0.58 -7.72 -8.35
N LYS A 115 1.12 -8.89 -8.70
CA LYS A 115 0.33 -9.98 -9.29
C LYS A 115 -0.84 -10.37 -8.37
N TYR A 116 -0.60 -10.56 -7.08
CA TYR A 116 -1.67 -10.93 -6.14
C TYR A 116 -2.71 -9.80 -5.98
N ILE A 117 -2.29 -8.54 -5.94
CA ILE A 117 -3.22 -7.39 -5.91
C ILE A 117 -4.11 -7.40 -7.17
N GLU A 118 -3.54 -7.66 -8.35
CA GLU A 118 -4.29 -7.72 -9.60
C GLU A 118 -5.33 -8.85 -9.59
N GLN A 119 -4.95 -10.06 -9.16
CA GLN A 119 -5.85 -11.21 -9.06
C GLN A 119 -7.01 -10.96 -8.06
N ILE A 120 -6.72 -10.28 -6.95
CA ILE A 120 -7.76 -9.91 -5.96
C ILE A 120 -8.69 -8.85 -6.54
N LYS A 121 -8.15 -7.80 -7.19
CA LYS A 121 -8.94 -6.71 -7.76
C LYS A 121 -9.78 -7.15 -8.96
N SER A 122 -9.32 -8.14 -9.73
CA SER A 122 -10.09 -8.71 -10.84
C SER A 122 -11.19 -9.68 -10.37
N GLY A 123 -11.13 -10.14 -9.12
CA GLY A 123 -12.01 -11.18 -8.57
C GLY A 123 -11.65 -12.60 -9.04
N GLU A 124 -10.44 -12.82 -9.56
CA GLU A 124 -9.94 -14.15 -9.93
C GLU A 124 -9.67 -15.01 -8.70
N GLU A 125 -9.18 -14.40 -7.62
CA GLU A 125 -8.79 -15.07 -6.38
C GLU A 125 -9.20 -14.25 -5.16
N ASP A 126 -9.54 -14.93 -4.07
CA ASP A 126 -9.82 -14.29 -2.78
C ASP A 126 -8.54 -14.00 -1.99
N PHE A 127 -8.54 -12.90 -1.23
CA PHE A 127 -7.40 -12.52 -0.39
C PHE A 127 -6.97 -13.65 0.54
N GLU A 128 -7.92 -14.29 1.22
CA GLU A 128 -7.67 -15.34 2.20
C GLU A 128 -7.00 -16.56 1.55
N ASN A 129 -7.45 -16.94 0.36
CA ASN A 129 -6.89 -18.06 -0.41
C ASN A 129 -5.43 -17.80 -0.81
N LEU A 130 -5.14 -16.60 -1.32
CA LEU A 130 -3.76 -16.22 -1.67
C LEU A 130 -2.87 -16.10 -0.43
N ALA A 131 -3.39 -15.54 0.67
CA ALA A 131 -2.65 -15.43 1.91
C ALA A 131 -2.31 -16.82 2.49
N SER A 132 -3.25 -17.76 2.46
CA SER A 132 -3.02 -19.13 2.93
C SER A 132 -2.01 -19.90 2.10
N GLN A 133 -2.00 -19.71 0.77
CA GLN A 133 -1.12 -20.45 -0.13
C GLN A 133 0.28 -19.83 -0.24
N PHE A 134 0.35 -18.50 -0.28
CA PHE A 134 1.55 -17.79 -0.71
C PHE A 134 2.21 -16.95 0.37
N SER A 135 1.56 -16.68 1.51
CA SER A 135 2.19 -15.84 2.53
C SER A 135 3.34 -16.55 3.25
N ASP A 136 4.45 -15.85 3.38
CA ASP A 136 5.64 -16.26 4.15
C ASP A 136 5.49 -16.00 5.67
N CYS A 137 4.29 -15.62 6.14
CA CYS A 137 3.97 -15.49 7.55
C CYS A 137 3.27 -16.75 8.08
N SER A 138 3.42 -17.03 9.37
CA SER A 138 2.71 -18.15 10.03
C SER A 138 1.19 -17.92 10.14
N SER A 139 0.72 -16.67 9.95
CA SER A 139 -0.71 -16.34 9.87
C SER A 139 -1.38 -16.90 8.61
N ALA A 140 -0.62 -17.38 7.62
CA ALA A 140 -1.14 -18.05 6.43
C ALA A 140 -2.14 -19.17 6.77
N ARG A 141 -1.90 -19.92 7.87
CA ARG A 141 -2.81 -20.98 8.35
C ARG A 141 -4.24 -20.51 8.69
N ASN A 142 -4.42 -19.20 8.90
CA ASN A 142 -5.67 -18.55 9.26
C ASN A 142 -6.07 -17.49 8.20
N GLY A 143 -5.82 -17.74 6.91
CA GLY A 143 -6.14 -16.77 5.85
C GLY A 143 -5.39 -15.45 5.95
N GLY A 144 -4.27 -15.42 6.68
CA GLY A 144 -3.49 -14.21 6.93
C GLY A 144 -3.96 -13.37 8.12
N ASP A 145 -4.99 -13.78 8.87
CA ASP A 145 -5.51 -13.04 10.02
C ASP A 145 -4.44 -12.87 11.12
N LEU A 146 -4.23 -11.62 11.53
CA LEU A 146 -3.34 -11.24 12.63
C LEU A 146 -4.10 -10.99 13.94
N GLY A 147 -5.44 -11.02 13.90
CA GLY A 147 -6.28 -10.65 15.03
C GLY A 147 -6.28 -9.14 15.29
N LEU A 148 -6.80 -8.76 16.46
CA LEU A 148 -6.87 -7.36 16.90
C LEU A 148 -5.53 -6.90 17.45
N PHE A 149 -5.05 -5.75 16.99
CA PHE A 149 -3.86 -5.10 17.53
C PHE A 149 -4.05 -3.60 17.66
N GLY A 150 -3.38 -3.03 18.67
CA GLY A 150 -3.28 -1.59 18.89
C GLY A 150 -1.97 -1.02 18.35
N ARG A 151 -1.81 0.29 18.51
CA ARG A 151 -0.56 0.99 18.17
C ARG A 151 0.61 0.50 19.02
N GLY A 152 1.81 0.51 18.45
CA GLY A 152 3.05 0.03 19.06
C GLY A 152 3.25 -1.49 19.01
N GLN A 153 2.30 -2.27 18.50
CA GLN A 153 2.40 -3.73 18.42
C GLN A 153 2.95 -4.25 17.09
N MET A 154 2.86 -3.44 16.02
CA MET A 154 3.33 -3.79 14.67
C MET A 154 4.48 -2.87 14.24
N GLN A 155 5.19 -3.27 13.17
CA GLN A 155 6.20 -2.40 12.57
C GLN A 155 5.56 -1.12 12.04
N LYS A 156 6.22 0.02 12.22
CA LYS A 156 5.65 1.35 11.97
C LYS A 156 4.97 1.50 10.59
N PRO A 157 5.59 1.08 9.45
CA PRO A 157 4.92 1.18 8.16
C PRO A 157 3.66 0.31 8.03
N PHE A 158 3.65 -0.86 8.68
CA PHE A 158 2.50 -1.75 8.69
C PHE A 158 1.37 -1.18 9.55
N GLU A 159 1.71 -0.62 10.71
CA GLU A 159 0.76 0.08 11.58
C GLU A 159 0.12 1.26 10.85
N ASP A 160 0.93 2.16 10.30
CA ASP A 160 0.44 3.38 9.65
C ASP A 160 -0.53 3.05 8.50
N ALA A 161 -0.21 2.04 7.70
CA ALA A 161 -1.11 1.55 6.67
C ALA A 161 -2.40 0.94 7.27
N SER A 162 -2.28 0.07 8.28
CA SER A 162 -3.43 -0.61 8.89
C SER A 162 -4.45 0.35 9.49
N PHE A 163 -3.98 1.40 10.19
CA PHE A 163 -4.85 2.40 10.80
C PHE A 163 -5.39 3.43 9.80
N ALA A 164 -4.75 3.59 8.63
CA ALA A 164 -5.23 4.45 7.56
C ALA A 164 -6.26 3.78 6.64
N LEU A 165 -6.35 2.45 6.64
CA LEU A 165 -7.38 1.69 5.91
C LEU A 165 -8.74 1.79 6.61
N LYS A 166 -9.84 1.88 5.84
CA LYS A 166 -11.19 1.64 6.38
C LYS A 166 -11.45 0.13 6.45
N VAL A 167 -12.43 -0.29 7.25
CA VAL A 167 -12.82 -1.70 7.32
C VAL A 167 -13.32 -2.14 5.94
N GLY A 168 -12.75 -3.23 5.42
CA GLY A 168 -12.97 -3.73 4.07
C GLY A 168 -11.94 -3.27 3.04
N ASP A 169 -11.14 -2.24 3.34
CA ASP A 169 -10.15 -1.72 2.38
C ASP A 169 -8.88 -2.56 2.38
N MET A 170 -8.27 -2.66 1.19
CA MET A 170 -7.00 -3.31 0.95
C MET A 170 -5.91 -2.29 0.59
N SER A 171 -4.73 -2.44 1.18
CA SER A 171 -3.55 -1.62 0.89
C SER A 171 -2.94 -1.94 -0.48
N GLY A 172 -2.06 -1.06 -0.95
CA GLY A 172 -1.04 -1.44 -1.92
C GLY A 172 0.15 -2.17 -1.26
N PRO A 173 1.31 -2.22 -1.93
CA PRO A 173 2.52 -2.81 -1.36
C PRO A 173 3.03 -2.00 -0.16
N VAL A 174 3.08 -2.62 1.01
CA VAL A 174 3.63 -2.01 2.23
C VAL A 174 4.97 -2.64 2.57
N PHE A 175 6.02 -1.83 2.67
CA PHE A 175 7.38 -2.30 2.93
C PHE A 175 7.71 -2.25 4.43
N THR A 176 8.31 -3.33 4.92
CA THR A 176 8.80 -3.43 6.30
C THR A 176 10.12 -4.21 6.32
N ASP A 177 10.79 -4.29 7.46
CA ASP A 177 11.98 -5.14 7.62
C ASP A 177 11.66 -6.63 7.44
N SER A 178 10.39 -7.02 7.58
CA SER A 178 9.95 -8.40 7.36
C SER A 178 9.78 -8.76 5.88
N GLY A 179 9.67 -7.79 4.98
CA GLY A 179 9.35 -8.01 3.56
C GLY A 179 8.26 -7.05 3.08
N VAL A 180 7.57 -7.46 2.00
CA VAL A 180 6.51 -6.69 1.35
C VAL A 180 5.15 -7.29 1.68
N HIS A 181 4.19 -6.46 2.07
CA HIS A 181 2.87 -6.88 2.53
C HIS A 181 1.75 -6.32 1.67
N ILE A 182 0.67 -7.07 1.56
CA ILE A 182 -0.68 -6.57 1.29
C ILE A 182 -1.46 -6.67 2.60
N ILE A 183 -2.19 -5.62 2.97
CA ILE A 183 -2.94 -5.54 4.22
C ILE A 183 -4.41 -5.35 3.87
N LEU A 184 -5.27 -6.19 4.44
CA LEU A 184 -6.73 -6.07 4.37
C LEU A 184 -7.24 -5.78 5.78
N ARG A 185 -7.91 -4.65 5.99
CA ARG A 185 -8.52 -4.35 7.29
C ARG A 185 -9.88 -5.03 7.38
N THR A 186 -10.07 -5.89 8.37
CA THR A 186 -11.29 -6.68 8.58
C THR A 186 -12.10 -6.21 9.79
N GLY A 187 -11.55 -5.33 10.65
CA GLY A 187 -12.23 -4.77 11.82
C GLY A 187 -11.54 -3.57 12.44
#